data_AF-A0A1N6IBJ5-F1
#
_entry.id   AF-A0A1N6IBJ5-F1
#
_cell.length_a   1.000
_cell.length_b   1.000
_cell.length_c   1.000
_cell.angle_alpha   90.00
_cell.angle_beta   90.00
_cell.angle_gamma   90.00
#
_symmetry.space_group_name_H-M   'P 1'
#
loop_
_entity.id
_entity.type
_entity.pdbx_description
1 polymer ?
#
loop_
_entity_poly.entity_id
_entity_poly.type
_entity_poly.pdbx_seq_one_letter_code
_entity_poly.pdbx_strand_id
1 'polypeptide(L)'
;MKKVDAAKAAISEGIESPLSAVAYIAQRYGIDIKPQHFSAIKSQLKKKLEEAEAAEESGTTSKRTRAIEGYLSAPPTSRPATGDPDLLDAMETIKTLIADLGTDKVKRIVDLLG
;
A
#
# COMPACT_ATOMS: atom_id res chain seq x y z
N MET A 1 9.46 -15.73 8.34
CA MET A 1 8.61 -14.65 7.79
C MET A 1 7.16 -15.12 7.67
N LYS A 2 6.17 -14.24 7.89
CA LYS A 2 4.76 -14.54 7.58
C LYS A 2 4.42 -14.07 6.15
N LYS A 3 3.41 -14.70 5.54
CA LYS A 3 2.92 -14.37 4.18
C LYS A 3 2.61 -12.88 3.98
N VAL A 4 2.05 -12.25 5.02
CA VAL A 4 1.71 -10.82 5.03
C VAL A 4 2.95 -9.93 4.99
N ASP A 5 4.01 -10.31 5.71
CA ASP A 5 5.25 -9.52 5.75
C ASP A 5 6.01 -9.60 4.43
N ALA A 6 5.98 -10.77 3.78
CA ALA A 6 6.55 -10.94 2.45
C ALA A 6 5.79 -10.13 1.38
N ALA A 7 4.46 -10.08 1.46
CA ALA A 7 3.63 -9.24 0.59
C ALA A 7 3.87 -7.74 0.81
N LYS A 8 4.04 -7.30 2.06
CA LYS A 8 4.45 -5.92 2.38
C LYS A 8 5.80 -5.59 1.76
N ALA A 9 6.79 -6.46 1.92
CA ALA A 9 8.11 -6.25 1.35
C ALA A 9 8.07 -6.15 -0.19
N ALA A 10 7.25 -6.97 -0.85
CA ALA A 10 7.05 -6.87 -2.30
C ALA A 10 6.43 -5.53 -2.72
N ILE A 11 5.45 -5.01 -1.96
CA ILE A 11 4.84 -3.70 -2.21
C ILE A 11 5.86 -2.58 -1.97
N SER A 12 6.66 -2.66 -0.91
CA SER A 12 7.73 -1.68 -0.62
C SER A 12 8.84 -1.67 -1.69
N GLU A 13 9.04 -2.79 -2.39
CA GLU A 13 9.95 -2.90 -3.54
C GLU A 13 9.29 -2.42 -4.87
N GLY A 14 8.09 -1.85 -4.79
CA GLY A 14 7.35 -1.34 -5.96
C GLY A 14 6.66 -2.41 -6.81
N ILE A 15 6.62 -3.66 -6.34
CA ILE A 15 6.01 -4.77 -7.08
C ILE A 15 4.53 -4.85 -6.75
N GLU A 16 3.76 -4.10 -7.53
CA GLU A 16 2.34 -3.88 -7.31
C GLU A 16 1.42 -4.90 -8.00
N SER A 17 1.93 -5.61 -9.01
CA SER A 17 1.16 -6.56 -9.81
C SER A 17 1.09 -7.92 -9.10
N PRO A 18 -0.10 -8.54 -8.99
CA PRO A 18 -0.28 -9.81 -8.28
C PRO A 18 0.56 -10.96 -8.83
N LEU A 19 0.78 -11.01 -10.14
CA LEU A 19 1.56 -12.09 -10.77
C LEU A 19 3.06 -11.94 -10.48
N SER A 20 3.60 -10.73 -10.60
CA SER A 20 5.02 -10.46 -10.33
C SER A 20 5.33 -10.53 -8.84
N ALA A 21 4.41 -10.07 -7.98
CA ALA A 21 4.59 -10.15 -6.53
C ALA A 21 4.65 -11.60 -6.03
N VAL A 22 3.82 -12.50 -6.58
CA VAL A 22 3.86 -13.93 -6.23
C VAL A 22 5.17 -14.57 -6.65
N ALA A 23 5.64 -14.30 -7.87
CA ALA A 23 6.93 -14.80 -8.34
C ALA A 23 8.09 -14.29 -7.48
N TYR A 24 8.08 -12.99 -7.15
CA TYR A 24 9.09 -12.37 -6.29
C TYR A 24 9.10 -12.96 -4.87
N ILE A 25 7.92 -13.16 -4.27
CA ILE A 25 7.80 -13.71 -2.91
C ILE A 25 8.24 -15.18 -2.87
N ALA A 26 7.89 -15.96 -3.90
CA ALA A 26 8.35 -17.33 -4.04
C ALA A 26 9.88 -17.40 -4.20
N GLN A 27 10.47 -16.55 -5.03
CA GLN A 27 11.91 -16.52 -5.29
C GLN A 27 12.73 -16.04 -4.09
N ARG A 28 12.27 -15.00 -3.40
CA ARG A 28 13.05 -14.34 -2.34
C ARG A 28 12.83 -14.91 -0.96
N TYR A 29 11.61 -15.38 -0.68
CA TYR A 29 11.23 -15.86 0.65
C TYR A 29 10.88 -17.35 0.67
N GLY A 30 10.76 -18.02 -0.49
CA GLY A 30 10.36 -19.43 -0.56
C GLY A 30 8.91 -19.66 -0.16
N ILE A 31 8.07 -18.62 -0.22
CA ILE A 31 6.68 -18.66 0.25
C ILE A 31 5.75 -18.61 -0.94
N ASP A 32 4.90 -19.62 -1.08
CA ASP A 32 3.85 -19.60 -2.11
C ASP A 32 2.58 -18.90 -1.59
N ILE A 33 2.14 -17.89 -2.36
CA ILE A 33 0.98 -17.07 -2.09
C ILE A 33 0.17 -16.99 -3.38
N LYS A 34 -1.16 -17.13 -3.27
CA LYS A 34 -2.04 -16.95 -4.43
C LYS A 34 -2.17 -15.45 -4.77
N PRO A 35 -2.30 -15.08 -6.06
CA PRO A 35 -2.53 -13.69 -6.48
C PRO A 35 -3.71 -13.01 -5.76
N GLN A 36 -4.79 -13.78 -5.48
CA GLN A 36 -5.95 -13.33 -4.70
C GLN A 36 -5.58 -12.91 -3.27
N HIS A 37 -4.67 -13.66 -2.62
CA HIS A 37 -4.19 -13.33 -1.27
C HIS A 37 -3.32 -12.08 -1.26
N PHE A 38 -2.46 -11.89 -2.28
CA PHE A 38 -1.67 -10.67 -2.41
C PHE A 38 -2.57 -9.43 -2.57
N SER A 39 -3.58 -9.51 -3.44
CA SER A 39 -4.55 -8.43 -3.64
C SER A 39 -5.31 -8.05 -2.36
N ALA A 40 -5.74 -9.06 -1.58
CA ALA A 40 -6.37 -8.83 -0.28
C ALA A 40 -5.44 -8.13 0.72
N ILE A 41 -4.17 -8.55 0.79
CA ILE A 41 -3.17 -7.93 1.65
C ILE A 41 -2.88 -6.49 1.22
N LYS A 42 -2.72 -6.24 -0.08
CA LYS A 42 -2.54 -4.89 -0.64
C LYS A 42 -3.72 -3.98 -0.27
N SER A 43 -4.95 -4.46 -0.45
CA SER A 43 -6.16 -3.71 -0.10
C SER A 43 -6.24 -3.41 1.41
N GLN A 44 -5.90 -4.38 2.27
CA GLN A 44 -5.87 -4.16 3.72
C GLN A 44 -4.77 -3.18 4.14
N LEU A 45 -3.63 -3.16 3.45
CA LEU A 45 -2.57 -2.19 3.72
C LEU A 45 -2.97 -0.78 3.31
N LYS A 46 -3.58 -0.63 2.14
CA LYS A 46 -4.12 0.64 1.68
C LYS A 46 -5.16 1.20 2.66
N LYS A 47 -6.10 0.38 3.11
CA LYS A 47 -7.07 0.78 4.15
C LYS A 47 -6.44 1.16 5.47
N LYS A 48 -5.35 0.50 5.88
CA LYS A 48 -4.62 0.84 7.11
C LYS A 48 -3.83 2.13 7.01
N LEU A 49 -3.35 2.47 5.81
CA LEU A 49 -2.73 3.77 5.54
C LEU A 49 -3.82 4.86 5.61
N GLU A 50 -4.95 4.64 4.93
CA GLU A 50 -6.11 5.55 4.99
C GLU A 50 -6.70 5.70 6.41
N GLU A 51 -6.78 4.62 7.20
CA GLU A 51 -7.22 4.67 8.61
C GLU A 51 -6.18 5.32 9.53
N ALA A 52 -4.89 5.24 9.21
CA ALA A 52 -3.85 5.93 9.98
C ALA A 52 -3.90 7.44 9.75
N GLU A 53 -4.19 7.87 8.51
CA GLU A 53 -4.43 9.28 8.17
C GLU A 53 -5.75 9.79 8.77
N ALA A 54 -6.80 8.98 8.78
CA ALA A 54 -8.08 9.34 9.42
C ALA A 54 -8.05 9.31 10.96
N ALA A 55 -7.07 8.62 11.57
CA ALA A 55 -6.91 8.56 13.02
C ALA A 55 -6.24 9.80 13.62
N GLU A 56 -5.58 10.65 12.82
CA GLU A 56 -5.04 11.93 13.30
C GLU A 56 -6.08 13.07 13.32
N GLU A 57 -7.23 12.92 12.63
CA GLU A 57 -8.31 13.93 12.64
C GLU A 57 -9.52 13.59 13.52
N SER A 58 -9.62 12.38 14.10
CA SER A 58 -10.79 12.00 14.90
C SER A 58 -10.41 11.25 16.17
N GLY A 59 -10.08 12.03 17.20
CA GLY A 59 -10.36 11.58 18.56
C GLY A 59 -11.88 11.44 18.72
N THR A 60 -12.43 10.23 18.66
CA THR A 60 -13.55 9.73 19.52
C THR A 60 -14.17 8.42 19.01
N THR A 61 -14.30 7.47 19.95
CA THR A 61 -15.15 6.25 19.97
C THR A 61 -14.72 4.96 19.26
N SER A 62 -14.07 4.12 20.07
CA SER A 62 -14.40 2.71 20.28
C SER A 62 -15.83 2.28 19.89
N LYS A 63 -15.96 1.19 19.11
CA LYS A 63 -16.67 -0.03 19.57
C LYS A 63 -16.54 -1.19 18.59
N ARG A 64 -15.97 -2.29 19.09
CA ARG A 64 -16.28 -3.65 18.64
C ARG A 64 -17.80 -3.82 18.67
N THR A 65 -18.39 -4.24 17.56
CA THR A 65 -19.60 -5.05 17.62
C THR A 65 -19.55 -6.09 16.53
N ARG A 66 -19.49 -7.36 16.96
CA ARG A 66 -19.79 -8.54 16.15
C ARG A 66 -21.18 -8.33 15.52
N ALA A 67 -21.29 -8.62 14.23
CA ALA A 67 -22.56 -9.02 13.63
C ALA A 67 -22.27 -10.27 12.79
N ILE A 68 -22.57 -11.42 13.37
CA ILE A 68 -22.86 -12.64 12.63
C ILE A 68 -24.38 -12.60 12.48
N GLU A 69 -24.89 -12.46 11.25
CA GLU A 69 -26.03 -13.21 10.70
C GLU A 69 -26.42 -12.62 9.35
N GLY A 70 -26.65 -13.52 8.39
CA GLY A 70 -26.61 -13.22 6.98
C GLY A 70 -27.67 -12.25 6.48
N TYR A 71 -27.24 -11.33 5.62
CA TYR A 71 -28.02 -10.93 4.47
C TYR A 71 -27.11 -10.89 3.24
N LEU A 72 -27.66 -11.42 2.16
CA LEU A 72 -27.06 -11.63 0.86
C LEU A 72 -26.45 -10.35 0.26
N SER A 73 -25.30 -10.56 -0.39
CA SER A 73 -24.57 -9.71 -1.32
C SER A 73 -25.22 -8.40 -1.79
N ALA A 74 -24.52 -7.29 -1.57
CA ALA A 74 -24.47 -6.17 -2.51
C ALA A 74 -23.00 -5.93 -2.90
N PRO A 75 -22.64 -5.93 -4.20
CA PRO A 75 -21.27 -5.60 -4.61
C PRO A 75 -21.00 -4.11 -4.32
N PRO A 76 -19.83 -3.75 -3.76
CA PRO A 76 -19.51 -2.34 -3.56
C PRO A 76 -19.32 -1.67 -4.93
N THR A 77 -20.16 -0.67 -5.21
CA THR A 77 -20.02 0.28 -6.31
C THR A 77 -18.59 0.82 -6.35
N SER A 78 -17.82 0.43 -7.36
CA SER A 78 -16.57 1.10 -7.72
C SER A 78 -16.90 2.51 -8.24
N ARG A 79 -16.61 3.54 -7.46
CA ARG A 79 -16.50 4.91 -7.99
C ARG A 79 -15.16 5.06 -8.72
N PRO A 80 -15.12 5.82 -9.83
CA PRO A 80 -13.94 5.92 -10.67
C PRO A 80 -12.87 6.77 -10.00
N ALA A 81 -11.62 6.38 -10.24
CA ALA A 81 -10.42 7.14 -9.94
C ALA A 81 -10.41 8.44 -10.76
N THR A 82 -10.41 9.59 -10.08
CA THR A 82 -10.13 10.88 -10.70
C THR A 82 -9.50 11.83 -9.68
N GLY A 83 -8.28 12.29 -9.97
CA GLY A 83 -7.87 13.66 -9.64
C GLY A 83 -6.79 13.82 -8.58
N ASP A 84 -5.55 13.44 -8.89
CA ASP A 84 -4.34 14.16 -8.47
C ASP A 84 -4.04 14.41 -6.98
N PRO A 85 -4.50 13.64 -5.98
CA PRO A 85 -4.02 13.87 -4.61
C PRO A 85 -2.62 13.26 -4.42
N ASP A 86 -2.35 12.14 -5.10
CA ASP A 86 -1.14 11.33 -4.96
C ASP A 86 0.08 12.00 -5.59
N LEU A 87 -0.12 12.76 -6.67
CA LEU A 87 0.98 13.46 -7.34
C LEU A 87 1.47 14.65 -6.52
N LEU A 88 0.56 15.39 -5.88
CA LEU A 88 0.90 16.54 -5.05
C LEU A 88 1.65 16.10 -3.78
N ASP A 89 1.16 15.04 -3.14
CA ASP A 89 1.77 14.45 -1.95
C ASP A 89 3.15 13.83 -2.26
N ALA A 90 3.29 13.19 -3.43
CA ALA A 90 4.58 12.73 -3.92
C ALA A 90 5.57 13.90 -4.13
N MET A 91 5.11 15.06 -4.64
CA MET A 91 5.96 16.24 -4.79
C MET A 91 6.39 16.84 -3.45
N GLU A 92 5.53 16.82 -2.43
CA GLU A 92 5.91 17.24 -1.08
C GLU A 92 6.96 16.32 -0.47
N THR A 93 6.80 15.01 -0.63
CA THR A 93 7.76 14.01 -0.19
C THR A 93 9.14 14.22 -0.84
N ILE A 94 9.17 14.47 -2.17
CA ILE A 94 10.41 14.78 -2.90
C ILE A 94 11.06 16.06 -2.38
N LYS A 95 10.27 17.06 -1.99
CA LYS A 95 10.80 18.31 -1.42
C LYS A 95 11.52 18.08 -0.10
N THR A 96 10.94 17.28 0.81
CA THR A 96 11.62 16.86 2.06
C THR A 96 12.89 16.09 1.78
N LEU A 97 12.87 15.17 0.80
CA LEU A 97 14.04 14.39 0.41
C LEU A 97 15.19 15.28 -0.11
N ILE A 98 14.86 16.30 -0.89
CA ILE A 98 15.82 17.29 -1.39
C ILE A 98 16.38 18.14 -0.23
N ALA A 99 15.56 18.49 0.75
CA ALA A 99 16.02 19.24 1.93
C ALA A 99 17.03 18.44 2.77
N ASP A 100 16.81 17.14 2.94
CA ASP A 100 17.65 16.29 3.79
C ASP A 100 18.94 15.83 3.09
N LEU A 101 18.87 15.53 1.79
CA LEU A 101 19.99 14.92 1.04
C LEU A 101 20.71 15.92 0.12
N GLY A 102 20.07 17.02 -0.22
CA GLY A 102 20.51 17.97 -1.23
C GLY A 102 20.15 17.52 -2.65
N THR A 103 19.99 18.50 -3.54
CA THR A 103 19.61 18.28 -4.95
C THR A 103 20.58 17.36 -5.70
N ASP A 104 21.88 17.44 -5.42
CA ASP A 104 22.89 16.66 -6.14
C ASP A 104 22.79 15.16 -5.86
N LYS A 105 22.45 14.78 -4.62
CA LYS A 105 22.28 13.36 -4.26
C LYS A 105 20.99 12.79 -4.84
N VAL A 106 19.90 13.57 -4.81
CA VAL A 106 18.63 13.16 -5.43
C VAL A 106 18.81 12.98 -6.93
N LYS A 107 19.53 13.87 -7.61
CA LYS A 107 19.87 13.73 -9.03
C LYS A 107 20.67 12.46 -9.31
N ARG A 108 21.67 12.15 -8.49
CA ARG A 108 22.46 10.91 -8.63
C ARG A 108 21.63 9.65 -8.44
N ILE A 109 20.65 9.67 -7.54
CA ILE A 109 19.70 8.56 -7.34
C ILE A 109 18.84 8.38 -8.59
N VAL A 110 18.33 9.48 -9.16
CA VAL A 110 17.54 9.44 -10.40
C VAL A 110 18.39 8.90 -11.56
N ASP A 111 19.64 9.35 -11.72
CA ASP A 111 20.55 8.87 -12.77
C ASP A 111 20.93 7.38 -12.61
N LEU A 112 20.80 6.80 -11.41
CA LEU A 112 21.06 5.37 -11.17
C LEU A 112 19.82 4.49 -11.32
N LEU A 113 18.62 5.08 -11.21
CA LEU A 113 17.34 4.37 -11.28
C LEU A 113 16.66 4.49 -12.66
N GLY A 114 17.01 5.51 -13.45
CA GLY A 114 16.54 5.74 -14.83
C GLY A 114 17.39 5.03 -15.87
#